data_AF-A0A817Y7B0-F1
#
_entry.id   AF-A0A817Y7B0-F1
#
_cell.length_a   1.000
_cell.length_b   1.000
_cell.length_c   1.000
_cell.angle_alpha   90.00
_cell.angle_beta   90.00
_cell.angle_gamma   90.00
#
_symmetry.space_group_name_H-M   'P 1'
#
loop_
_entity.id
_entity.type
_entity.pdbx_description
1 polymer ?
#
loop_
_entity_poly.entity_id
_entity_poly.type
_entity_poly.pdbx_seq_one_letter_code
_entity_poly.pdbx_strand_id
1 'polypeptide(L)'
;MFRANNFNCTFIYAKRSLIYYSYEQCGCVNPNLWNARSIVKPDSEEIIIAPLCNITNQCYSTAANKIWTSSSLMNKYCLDCLQQCTITSFIVQASSSRAPLEWEMNDIKAFVENSSVSLPANWSITWREHIYADYLAVNIARETNIVETNSQTATMGLVDVLSNIGGQTGLWIGISFLSIMEIIEMLYRLMRHEFHLIRLSIQGNR
;
A
#
# COMPACT_ATOMS: atom_id res chain seq x y z
N MET A 1 21.46 -4.97 -9.67
CA MET A 1 20.20 -4.94 -10.45
C MET A 1 19.28 -6.02 -9.87
N PHE A 2 18.53 -5.70 -8.82
CA PHE A 2 17.54 -6.62 -8.26
C PHE A 2 16.24 -6.49 -9.06
N ARG A 3 15.95 -7.52 -9.87
CA ARG A 3 14.73 -7.60 -10.67
C ARG A 3 13.62 -8.13 -9.75
N ALA A 4 12.82 -7.23 -9.19
CA ALA A 4 11.59 -7.59 -8.50
C ALA A 4 10.55 -8.01 -9.55
N ASN A 5 10.30 -9.31 -9.67
CA ASN A 5 9.17 -9.82 -10.43
C ASN A 5 7.87 -9.36 -9.75
N ASN A 6 6.93 -8.84 -10.53
CA ASN A 6 5.53 -8.52 -10.22
C ASN A 6 4.98 -9.04 -8.87
N PHE A 7 5.29 -8.37 -7.76
CA PHE A 7 4.61 -8.57 -6.47
C PHE A 7 3.95 -7.26 -6.07
N ASN A 8 2.71 -7.07 -6.51
CA ASN A 8 1.90 -5.88 -6.21
C ASN A 8 1.21 -5.95 -4.84
N CYS A 9 1.78 -6.68 -3.88
CA CYS A 9 1.38 -6.58 -2.48
C CYS A 9 2.31 -5.62 -1.75
N THR A 10 1.74 -4.61 -1.10
CA THR A 10 2.48 -3.81 -0.13
C THR A 10 3.02 -4.74 0.96
N PHE A 11 4.28 -4.54 1.35
CA PHE A 11 5.04 -5.40 2.27
C PHE A 11 4.31 -5.69 3.60
N ILE A 12 3.44 -4.77 4.04
CA ILE A 12 2.63 -4.89 5.25
C ILE A 12 1.52 -5.95 5.10
N TYR A 13 0.78 -5.92 3.99
CA TYR A 13 -0.31 -6.88 3.74
C TYR A 13 0.23 -8.29 3.49
N ALA A 14 1.32 -8.40 2.72
CA ALA A 14 2.02 -9.67 2.52
C ALA A 14 2.50 -10.29 3.86
N LYS A 15 2.99 -9.46 4.78
CA LYS A 15 3.38 -9.93 6.13
C LYS A 15 2.19 -10.39 6.96
N ARG A 16 1.05 -9.69 6.92
CA ARG A 16 -0.17 -10.09 7.64
C ARG A 16 -0.68 -11.45 7.16
N SER A 17 -0.77 -11.63 5.84
CA SER A 17 -1.20 -12.89 5.23
C SER A 17 -0.24 -14.05 5.52
N LEU A 18 1.07 -13.79 5.51
CA LEU A 18 2.09 -14.75 5.91
C LEU A 18 1.96 -15.18 7.37
N ILE A 19 1.71 -14.23 8.28
CA ILE A 19 1.51 -14.50 9.72
C ILE A 19 0.28 -15.39 9.92
N TYR A 20 -0.85 -15.03 9.27
CA TYR A 20 -2.09 -15.80 9.38
C TYR A 20 -1.94 -17.23 8.85
N TYR A 21 -1.37 -17.41 7.65
CA TYR A 21 -1.14 -18.74 7.09
C TYR A 21 -0.19 -19.58 7.95
N SER A 22 0.90 -18.97 8.44
CA SER A 22 1.85 -19.67 9.32
C SER A 22 1.19 -20.11 10.62
N TYR A 23 0.31 -19.29 11.18
CA TYR A 23 -0.48 -19.63 12.36
C TYR A 23 -1.49 -20.75 12.08
N GLU A 24 -2.20 -20.72 10.95
CA GLU A 24 -3.15 -21.76 10.57
C GLU A 24 -2.48 -23.14 10.43
N GLN A 25 -1.22 -23.18 9.96
CA GLN A 25 -0.47 -24.42 9.79
C GLN A 25 0.25 -24.90 11.07
N CYS A 26 0.80 -23.97 11.87
CA CYS A 26 1.70 -24.31 12.97
C CYS A 26 1.16 -23.93 14.37
N GLY A 27 0.05 -23.22 14.46
CA GLY A 27 -0.58 -22.78 15.73
C GLY A 27 0.22 -21.73 16.53
N CYS A 28 1.28 -21.18 15.95
CA CYS A 28 2.18 -20.23 16.61
C CYS A 28 2.75 -19.19 15.63
N VAL A 29 3.33 -18.11 16.16
CA VAL A 29 3.90 -17.01 15.36
C VAL A 29 5.38 -16.83 15.63
N ASN A 30 6.15 -16.49 14.60
CA ASN A 30 7.58 -16.23 14.74
C ASN A 30 7.85 -14.95 15.57
N PRO A 31 8.70 -15.01 16.61
CA PRO A 31 9.03 -13.85 17.45
C PRO A 31 9.70 -12.69 16.71
N ASN A 32 10.31 -12.94 15.56
CA ASN A 32 10.98 -11.91 14.75
C ASN A 32 10.00 -11.11 13.87
N LEU A 33 8.70 -11.43 13.88
CA LEU A 33 7.69 -10.69 13.14
C LEU A 33 7.10 -9.56 14.00
N TRP A 34 6.91 -8.41 13.37
CA TRP A 34 6.24 -7.27 14.01
C TRP A 34 4.77 -7.65 14.31
N ASN A 35 4.28 -7.33 15.51
CA ASN A 35 2.96 -7.76 16.03
C ASN A 35 2.78 -9.29 16.20
N ALA A 36 3.85 -10.02 16.55
CA ALA A 36 3.84 -11.49 16.70
C ALA A 36 2.81 -12.10 17.68
N ARG A 37 2.02 -11.30 18.41
CA ARG A 37 1.05 -11.80 19.40
C ARG A 37 -0.41 -11.56 19.01
N SER A 38 -0.70 -10.69 18.05
CA SER A 38 -2.07 -10.33 17.66
C SER A 38 -2.23 -10.48 16.16
N ILE A 39 -2.96 -11.51 15.73
CA ILE A 39 -3.23 -11.79 14.33
C ILE A 39 -4.66 -11.33 14.03
N VAL A 40 -4.83 -10.48 13.04
CA VAL A 40 -6.17 -10.12 12.56
C VAL A 40 -6.49 -10.99 11.37
N LYS A 41 -7.60 -11.71 11.43
CA LYS A 41 -8.10 -12.54 10.32
C LYS A 41 -8.25 -11.67 9.05
N PRO A 42 -8.02 -12.23 7.84
CA PRO A 42 -8.20 -11.46 6.60
C PRO A 42 -9.66 -11.00 6.39
N ASP A 43 -10.64 -11.83 6.72
CA ASP A 43 -12.07 -11.57 6.44
C ASP A 43 -12.87 -11.03 7.64
N SER A 44 -12.22 -10.77 8.78
CA SER A 44 -12.90 -10.23 9.98
C SER A 44 -11.97 -9.38 10.83
N GLU A 45 -12.53 -8.45 11.60
CA GLU A 45 -11.79 -7.66 12.59
C GLU A 45 -11.42 -8.43 13.86
N GLU A 46 -11.72 -9.73 13.92
CA GLU A 46 -11.38 -10.59 15.05
C GLU A 46 -9.86 -10.70 15.24
N ILE A 47 -9.41 -10.40 16.46
CA ILE A 47 -8.01 -10.43 16.87
C ILE A 47 -7.75 -11.75 17.59
N ILE A 48 -6.90 -12.59 17.00
CA ILE A 48 -6.44 -13.85 17.59
C ILE A 48 -5.14 -13.60 18.34
N ILE A 49 -5.11 -13.97 19.62
CA ILE A 49 -3.88 -13.95 20.41
C ILE A 49 -3.16 -15.27 20.21
N ALA A 50 -2.01 -15.23 19.56
CA ALA A 50 -1.24 -16.43 19.22
C ALA A 50 0.02 -16.57 20.10
N PRO A 51 0.40 -17.80 20.48
CA PRO A 51 1.65 -18.07 21.17
C PRO A 51 2.85 -17.91 20.24
N LEU A 52 4.01 -17.58 20.81
CA LEU A 52 5.27 -17.48 20.07
C LEU A 52 5.83 -18.88 19.79
N CYS A 53 6.22 -19.13 18.55
CA CYS A 53 6.93 -20.36 18.18
C CYS A 53 8.32 -20.38 18.81
N ASN A 54 8.80 -21.57 19.17
CA ASN A 54 10.22 -21.78 19.40
C ASN A 54 10.98 -21.58 18.07
N ILE A 55 12.07 -20.82 18.10
CA ILE A 55 12.86 -20.42 16.92
C ILE A 55 13.42 -21.66 16.18
N THR A 56 13.60 -22.77 16.90
CA THR A 56 14.07 -24.05 16.35
C THR A 56 13.01 -24.86 15.62
N ASN A 57 11.73 -24.48 15.69
CA ASN A 57 10.65 -25.22 15.04
C ASN A 57 10.62 -24.94 13.53
N GLN A 58 10.93 -25.97 12.75
CA GLN A 58 11.01 -25.91 11.29
C GLN A 58 9.63 -25.81 10.60
N CYS A 59 8.52 -25.94 11.34
CA CYS A 59 7.17 -25.76 10.79
C CYS A 59 7.00 -24.37 10.16
N TYR A 60 7.44 -23.32 10.86
CA TYR A 60 7.31 -21.94 10.39
C TYR A 60 8.09 -21.69 9.09
N SER A 61 9.37 -22.08 9.04
CA SER A 61 10.19 -21.86 7.84
C SER A 61 9.65 -22.65 6.63
N THR A 62 9.11 -23.84 6.88
CA THR A 62 8.45 -24.65 5.84
C THR A 62 7.18 -23.99 5.34
N ALA A 63 6.32 -23.49 6.24
CA ALA A 63 5.10 -22.77 5.88
C ALA A 63 5.41 -21.48 5.11
N ALA A 64 6.39 -20.70 5.58
CA ALA A 64 6.85 -19.50 4.90
C ALA A 64 7.38 -19.80 3.49
N ASN A 65 8.22 -20.82 3.31
CA ASN A 65 8.67 -21.21 1.98
C ASN A 65 7.51 -21.66 1.10
N LYS A 66 6.57 -22.45 1.64
CA LYS A 66 5.43 -22.98 0.89
C LYS A 66 4.53 -21.89 0.33
N ILE A 67 4.24 -20.82 1.08
CA ILE A 67 3.43 -19.70 0.58
C ILE A 67 4.17 -18.89 -0.50
N TRP A 68 5.49 -18.70 -0.37
CA TRP A 68 6.29 -18.00 -1.39
C TRP A 68 6.44 -18.81 -2.68
N THR A 69 6.53 -20.14 -2.58
CA THR A 69 6.70 -21.02 -3.76
C THR A 69 5.39 -21.32 -4.51
N SER A 70 4.23 -21.17 -3.86
CA SER A 70 2.94 -21.56 -4.42
C SER A 70 2.10 -20.35 -4.81
N SER A 71 1.87 -20.18 -6.11
CA SER A 71 1.04 -19.10 -6.64
C SER A 71 -0.43 -19.21 -6.22
N SER A 72 -0.95 -20.43 -6.00
CA SER A 72 -2.35 -20.63 -5.57
C SER A 72 -2.57 -20.21 -4.11
N LEU A 73 -1.64 -20.55 -3.22
CA LEU A 73 -1.64 -20.10 -1.83
C LEU A 73 -1.43 -18.58 -1.76
N MET A 74 -0.49 -18.05 -2.54
CA MET A 74 -0.27 -16.61 -2.61
C MET A 74 -1.54 -15.87 -3.03
N ASN A 75 -2.20 -16.30 -4.11
CA ASN A 75 -3.45 -15.68 -4.52
C ASN A 75 -4.52 -15.80 -3.43
N LYS A 76 -4.71 -16.99 -2.82
CA LYS A 76 -5.73 -17.19 -1.78
C LYS A 76 -5.59 -16.23 -0.59
N TYR A 77 -4.38 -16.03 -0.06
CA TYR A 77 -4.17 -15.24 1.16
C TYR A 77 -3.78 -13.78 0.88
N CYS A 78 -3.40 -13.43 -0.35
CA CYS A 78 -2.95 -12.08 -0.74
C CYS A 78 -3.83 -11.41 -1.81
N LEU A 79 -5.05 -11.91 -2.03
CA LEU A 79 -6.00 -11.36 -3.01
C LEU A 79 -6.43 -9.91 -2.68
N ASP A 80 -6.57 -9.56 -1.39
CA ASP A 80 -7.00 -8.23 -0.93
C ASP A 80 -5.85 -7.24 -0.71
N CYS A 81 -4.76 -7.38 -1.45
CA CYS A 81 -3.72 -6.36 -1.48
C CYS A 81 -4.18 -5.18 -2.35
N LEU A 82 -5.06 -4.34 -1.83
CA LEU A 82 -5.32 -3.02 -2.42
C LEU A 82 -4.02 -2.21 -2.39
N GLN A 83 -3.61 -1.72 -3.55
CA GLN A 83 -2.49 -0.78 -3.63
C GLN A 83 -2.88 0.50 -2.87
N GLN A 84 -1.99 0.94 -1.98
CA GLN A 84 -2.23 2.17 -1.22
C GLN A 84 -2.32 3.36 -2.19
N CYS A 85 -3.31 4.24 -1.98
CA CYS A 85 -3.49 5.44 -2.82
C CYS A 85 -2.35 6.45 -2.64
N THR A 86 -1.59 6.35 -1.55
CA THR A 86 -0.44 7.21 -1.26
C THR A 86 0.75 6.32 -0.92
N ILE A 87 1.78 6.36 -1.77
CA ILE A 87 3.02 5.60 -1.58
C ILE A 87 4.18 6.59 -1.66
N THR A 88 5.06 6.53 -0.66
CA THR A 88 6.34 7.25 -0.67
C THR A 88 7.45 6.23 -0.88
N SER A 89 8.14 6.32 -2.02
CA SER A 89 9.28 5.47 -2.34
C SER A 89 10.57 6.28 -2.30
N PHE A 90 11.62 5.69 -1.74
CA PHE A 90 12.95 6.29 -1.70
C PHE A 90 13.87 5.54 -2.66
N ILE A 91 14.51 6.28 -3.57
CA ILE A 91 15.59 5.73 -4.40
C ILE A 91 16.88 5.89 -3.60
N VAL A 92 17.53 4.78 -3.27
CA VAL A 92 18.75 4.77 -2.47
C VAL A 92 19.94 4.48 -3.38
N GLN A 93 20.90 5.40 -3.39
CA GLN A 93 22.21 5.18 -3.99
C GLN A 93 23.20 4.83 -2.88
N ALA A 94 23.73 3.61 -2.93
CA ALA A 94 24.69 3.13 -1.95
C ALA A 94 26.12 3.30 -2.50
N SER A 95 26.97 3.93 -1.70
CA SER A 95 28.41 3.97 -1.91
C SER A 95 29.11 3.51 -0.65
N SER A 96 30.30 2.92 -0.82
CA SER A 96 31.10 2.42 0.30
C SER A 96 32.55 2.88 0.14
N SER A 97 33.13 3.31 1.24
CA SER A 97 34.55 3.63 1.35
C SER A 97 35.15 2.89 2.55
N ARG A 98 36.49 2.87 2.61
CA ARG A 98 37.19 2.30 3.77
C ARG A 98 36.91 3.18 4.99
N ALA A 99 36.33 2.58 6.02
CA ALA A 99 36.14 3.18 7.33
C ALA A 99 36.62 2.19 8.41
N PRO A 100 37.09 2.67 9.58
CA PRO A 100 37.32 4.08 9.92
C PRO A 100 38.65 4.63 9.37
N LEU A 101 38.81 5.96 9.37
CA LEU A 101 40.05 6.63 9.01
C LEU A 101 41.08 6.50 10.15
N GLU A 102 42.36 6.38 9.82
CA GLU A 102 43.44 6.18 10.82
C GLU A 102 43.50 7.27 11.89
N TRP A 103 43.14 8.50 11.54
CA TRP A 103 43.17 9.63 12.49
C TRP A 103 41.99 9.63 13.47
N GLU A 104 40.84 9.08 13.08
CA GLU A 104 39.64 8.96 13.96
C GLU A 104 39.75 7.77 14.93
N MET A 105 40.74 6.90 14.71
CA MET A 105 40.89 5.63 15.40
C MET A 105 40.97 5.79 16.94
N ASN A 106 41.67 6.83 17.40
CA ASN A 106 41.83 7.10 18.84
C ASN A 106 40.54 7.65 19.46
N ASP A 107 39.78 8.45 18.70
CA ASP A 107 38.51 9.02 19.16
C ASP A 107 37.44 7.92 19.24
N ILE A 108 37.40 7.03 18.25
CA ILE A 108 36.53 5.84 18.25
C ILE A 108 36.88 4.94 19.43
N LYS A 109 38.16 4.73 19.71
CA LYS A 109 38.60 3.97 20.89
C LYS A 109 38.06 4.59 22.19
N ALA A 110 38.27 5.90 22.38
CA ALA A 110 37.79 6.59 23.57
C ALA A 110 36.25 6.50 23.71
N PHE A 111 35.53 6.60 22.59
CA PHE A 111 34.09 6.43 22.56
C PHE A 111 33.65 5.01 22.95
N VAL A 112 34.28 3.98 22.41
CA VAL A 112 33.97 2.57 22.70
C VAL A 112 34.27 2.23 24.15
N GLU A 113 35.41 2.69 24.69
CA GLU A 113 35.79 2.48 26.09
C GLU A 113 34.86 3.21 27.08
N ASN A 114 34.29 4.34 26.67
CA ASN A 114 33.30 5.08 27.46
C ASN A 114 31.86 4.54 27.27
N SER A 115 31.64 3.66 26.30
CA SER A 115 30.33 3.07 26.03
C SER A 115 30.08 1.85 26.93
N SER A 116 28.82 1.54 27.21
CA SER A 116 28.42 0.35 28.00
C SER A 116 28.55 -0.97 27.23
N VAL A 117 29.45 -1.04 26.25
CA VAL A 117 29.63 -2.21 25.38
C VAL A 117 30.63 -3.15 26.05
N SER A 118 30.31 -4.45 26.06
CA SER A 118 31.21 -5.47 26.60
C SER A 118 32.48 -5.55 25.75
N LEU A 119 33.60 -5.13 26.33
CA LEU A 119 34.91 -5.18 25.67
C LEU A 119 35.47 -6.61 25.66
N PRO A 120 36.18 -7.02 24.59
CA PRO A 120 36.94 -8.27 24.59
C PRO A 120 38.01 -8.29 25.68
N ALA A 121 38.34 -9.48 26.21
CA ALA A 121 39.32 -9.63 27.28
C ALA A 121 40.73 -9.09 26.93
N ASN A 122 41.12 -9.12 25.64
CA ASN A 122 42.41 -8.64 25.14
C ASN A 122 42.36 -7.24 24.49
N TRP A 123 41.32 -6.45 24.79
CA TRP A 123 41.08 -5.14 24.16
C TRP A 123 42.31 -4.23 24.18
N SER A 124 43.04 -4.12 25.29
CA SER A 124 44.20 -3.21 25.40
C SER A 124 45.28 -3.43 24.33
N ILE A 125 45.37 -4.63 23.75
CA ILE A 125 46.38 -4.99 22.74
C ILE A 125 45.76 -5.07 21.34
N THR A 126 44.58 -5.69 21.20
CA THR A 126 43.97 -5.99 19.88
C THR A 126 42.85 -5.04 19.47
N TRP A 127 42.60 -3.96 20.21
CA TRP A 127 41.50 -3.02 19.95
C TRP A 127 41.44 -2.53 18.49
N ARG A 128 42.59 -2.27 17.86
CA ARG A 128 42.64 -1.76 16.48
C ARG A 128 42.08 -2.76 15.47
N GLU A 129 42.40 -4.05 15.63
CA GLU A 129 41.90 -5.11 14.74
C GLU A 129 40.39 -5.30 14.93
N HIS A 130 39.91 -5.24 16.17
CA HIS A 130 38.48 -5.28 16.48
C HIS A 130 37.72 -4.09 15.91
N ILE A 131 38.27 -2.87 16.00
CA ILE A 131 37.64 -1.70 15.38
C ILE A 131 37.57 -1.88 13.85
N TYR A 132 38.63 -2.37 13.19
CA TYR A 132 38.57 -2.58 11.74
C TYR A 132 37.59 -3.67 11.30
N ALA A 133 37.41 -4.72 12.11
CA ALA A 133 36.54 -5.84 11.77
C ALA A 133 35.06 -5.53 12.04
N ASP A 134 34.77 -4.83 13.15
CA ASP A 134 33.41 -4.72 13.68
C ASP A 134 32.80 -3.32 13.51
N TYR A 135 33.61 -2.27 13.24
CA TYR A 135 33.10 -0.91 13.11
C TYR A 135 32.50 -0.66 11.72
N LEU A 136 31.25 -0.19 11.70
CA LEU A 136 30.54 0.20 10.49
C LEU A 136 30.10 1.66 10.58
N ALA A 137 30.62 2.51 9.70
CA ALA A 137 30.12 3.87 9.52
C ALA A 137 29.02 3.90 8.46
N VAL A 138 27.82 4.33 8.83
CA VAL A 138 26.68 4.52 7.90
C VAL A 138 26.32 5.99 7.88
N ASN A 139 26.43 6.62 6.71
CA ASN A 139 25.98 7.99 6.50
C ASN A 139 24.74 7.98 5.59
N ILE A 140 23.62 8.49 6.11
CA ILE A 140 22.37 8.62 5.38
C ILE A 140 22.17 10.10 5.06
N ALA A 141 22.45 10.47 3.82
CA ALA A 141 22.30 11.81 3.32
C ALA A 141 21.32 11.85 2.15
N ARG A 142 20.66 12.99 1.97
CA ARG A 142 19.80 13.26 0.82
C ARG A 142 20.63 13.89 -0.29
N GLU A 143 20.55 13.36 -1.50
CA GLU A 143 21.29 13.90 -2.66
C GLU A 143 20.78 15.31 -3.03
N THR A 144 19.46 15.50 -3.11
CA THR A 144 18.83 16.80 -3.44
C THR A 144 17.57 17.01 -2.61
N ASN A 145 17.16 18.26 -2.36
CA ASN A 145 15.92 18.56 -1.64
C ASN A 145 14.63 18.41 -2.48
N ILE A 146 14.74 17.86 -3.69
CA ILE A 146 13.62 17.73 -4.62
C ILE A 146 12.84 16.47 -4.27
N VAL A 147 11.52 16.59 -4.20
CA VAL A 147 10.61 15.46 -4.02
C VAL A 147 9.76 15.34 -5.27
N GLU A 148 9.89 14.23 -5.98
CA GLU A 148 9.05 13.93 -7.13
C GLU A 148 7.68 13.44 -6.65
N THR A 149 6.62 14.15 -7.02
CA THR A 149 5.25 13.81 -6.68
C THR A 149 4.50 13.41 -7.95
N ASN A 150 4.05 12.15 -7.98
CA ASN A 150 3.23 11.62 -9.07
C ASN A 150 1.80 11.47 -8.55
N SER A 151 0.89 12.29 -9.05
CA SER A 151 -0.55 12.19 -8.75
C SER A 151 -1.31 11.79 -10.00
N GLN A 152 -2.21 10.83 -9.87
CA GLN A 152 -3.13 10.43 -10.93
C GLN A 152 -4.45 11.15 -10.71
N THR A 153 -4.80 12.03 -11.64
CA THR A 153 -6.09 12.73 -11.63
C THR A 153 -7.01 12.13 -12.70
N ALA A 154 -8.31 12.13 -12.43
CA ALA A 154 -9.29 11.66 -13.41
C ALA A 154 -9.22 12.56 -14.66
N THR A 155 -9.01 11.97 -15.83
CA THR A 155 -8.91 12.70 -17.10
C THR A 155 -10.22 13.36 -17.51
N MET A 156 -11.36 12.83 -17.05
CA MET A 156 -12.68 13.37 -17.32
C MET A 156 -13.48 13.42 -16.02
N GLY A 157 -13.88 14.62 -15.63
CA GLY A 157 -14.88 14.84 -14.60
C GLY A 157 -16.29 14.72 -15.15
N LEU A 158 -17.27 14.62 -14.24
CA LEU A 158 -18.69 14.68 -14.60
C LEU A 158 -19.06 15.99 -15.33
N VAL A 159 -18.40 17.09 -14.94
CA VAL A 159 -18.56 18.41 -15.57
C VAL A 159 -18.07 18.39 -17.01
N ASP A 160 -16.96 17.71 -17.29
CA ASP A 160 -16.41 17.61 -18.66
C ASP A 160 -17.35 16.82 -19.56
N VAL A 161 -17.94 15.74 -19.04
CA VAL A 161 -18.93 14.93 -19.77
C VAL A 161 -20.18 15.75 -20.08
N LEU A 162 -20.74 16.45 -19.10
CA LEU A 162 -21.91 17.31 -19.27
C LEU A 162 -21.65 18.46 -20.23
N SER A 163 -20.48 19.09 -20.14
CA SER A 163 -20.04 20.16 -21.02
C SER A 163 -19.88 19.69 -22.46
N ASN A 164 -19.28 18.51 -22.67
CA ASN A 164 -19.06 17.98 -24.01
C ASN A 164 -20.38 17.55 -24.68
N ILE A 165 -21.30 16.93 -23.92
CA ILE A 165 -22.64 16.60 -24.41
C ILE A 165 -23.40 17.88 -24.75
N GLY A 166 -23.52 18.82 -23.79
CA GLY A 166 -24.26 20.06 -23.97
C GLY A 166 -23.70 20.93 -25.10
N GLY A 167 -22.39 20.99 -25.23
CA GLY A 167 -21.69 21.70 -26.31
C GLY A 167 -21.97 21.10 -27.68
N GLN A 168 -21.88 19.78 -27.83
CA GLN A 168 -22.17 19.14 -29.12
C GLN A 168 -23.67 19.16 -29.46
N THR A 169 -24.57 18.93 -28.50
CA THR A 169 -26.02 19.00 -28.76
C THR A 169 -26.46 20.42 -29.08
N GLY A 170 -25.90 21.42 -28.40
CA GLY A 170 -26.15 22.84 -28.66
C GLY A 170 -25.63 23.27 -30.03
N LEU A 171 -24.49 22.74 -30.49
CA LEU A 171 -23.92 23.07 -31.80
C LEU A 171 -24.70 22.45 -32.96
N TRP A 172 -25.11 21.18 -32.86
CA TRP A 172 -25.74 20.45 -33.96
C TRP A 172 -27.24 20.67 -34.07
N ILE A 173 -27.94 20.76 -32.94
CA ILE A 173 -29.41 20.84 -32.90
C ILE A 173 -29.87 22.26 -32.55
N GLY A 174 -28.99 23.10 -31.98
CA GLY A 174 -29.37 24.42 -31.49
C GLY A 174 -30.28 24.38 -30.25
N ILE A 175 -30.50 23.19 -29.69
CA ILE A 175 -31.41 22.97 -28.56
C ILE A 175 -30.63 23.18 -27.27
N SER A 176 -31.11 24.14 -26.45
CA SER A 176 -30.60 24.39 -25.11
C SER A 176 -31.40 23.61 -24.05
N PHE A 177 -30.90 23.55 -22.83
CA PHE A 177 -31.64 22.99 -21.69
C PHE A 177 -33.04 23.60 -21.54
N LEU A 178 -33.18 24.91 -21.80
CA LEU A 178 -34.46 25.61 -21.75
C LEU A 178 -35.43 25.10 -22.83
N SER A 179 -34.93 24.83 -24.03
CA SER A 179 -35.71 24.27 -25.14
C SER A 179 -36.23 22.86 -24.82
N ILE A 180 -35.47 22.03 -24.10
CA ILE A 180 -35.93 20.73 -23.62
C ILE A 180 -37.05 20.88 -22.59
N MET A 181 -36.91 21.81 -21.64
CA MET A 181 -37.95 22.08 -20.65
C MET A 181 -39.25 22.57 -21.29
N GLU A 182 -39.16 23.40 -22.33
CA GLU A 182 -40.33 23.86 -23.08
C GLU A 182 -41.04 22.72 -23.84
N ILE A 183 -40.27 21.79 -24.44
CA ILE A 183 -40.83 20.58 -25.06
C ILE A 183 -41.53 19.69 -24.02
N ILE A 184 -40.95 19.53 -22.82
CA ILE A 184 -41.56 18.76 -21.73
C ILE A 184 -42.86 19.41 -21.27
N GLU A 185 -42.89 20.74 -21.11
CA GLU A 185 -44.11 21.46 -20.75
C GLU A 185 -45.20 21.27 -21.82
N MET A 186 -44.83 21.37 -23.10
CA MET A 186 -45.75 21.15 -24.21
C MET A 186 -46.31 19.72 -24.20
N LEU A 187 -45.47 18.70 -24.01
CA LEU A 187 -45.90 17.30 -23.90
C LEU A 187 -46.81 17.08 -22.69
N TYR A 188 -46.51 17.71 -21.54
CA TYR A 188 -47.35 17.61 -20.36
C TYR A 188 -48.74 18.21 -20.59
N ARG A 189 -48.81 19.40 -21.22
CA ARG A 189 -50.09 20.03 -21.59
C ARG A 189 -50.87 19.18 -22.59
N LEU A 190 -50.20 18.61 -23.59
CA LEU A 190 -50.81 17.75 -24.59
C LEU A 190 -51.38 16.47 -23.96
N MET A 191 -50.60 15.77 -23.13
CA MET A 191 -51.06 14.58 -22.42
C MET A 191 -52.25 14.88 -21.52
N ARG A 192 -52.22 16.02 -20.80
CA ARG A 192 -53.35 16.44 -19.95
C ARG A 192 -54.61 16.72 -20.78
N HIS A 193 -54.46 17.31 -21.97
CA HIS A 193 -55.58 17.60 -22.87
C HIS A 193 -56.20 16.32 -23.44
N GLU A 194 -55.38 15.40 -23.94
CA GLU A 194 -55.83 14.09 -24.40
C GLU A 194 -56.52 13.31 -23.28
N PHE A 195 -55.94 13.32 -22.07
CA PHE A 195 -56.59 12.69 -20.91
C PHE A 195 -57.94 13.32 -20.56
N HIS A 196 -58.08 14.65 -20.72
CA HIS A 196 -59.34 15.36 -20.49
C HIS A 196 -60.38 15.01 -21.56
N LEU A 197 -59.99 14.94 -22.83
CA LEU A 197 -60.87 14.53 -23.93
C LEU A 197 -61.34 13.08 -23.78
N ILE A 198 -60.45 12.17 -23.40
CA ILE A 198 -60.79 10.78 -23.06
C ILE A 198 -61.76 10.75 -21.88
N ARG A 199 -61.58 11.61 -20.86
CA ARG A 199 -62.50 11.68 -19.71
C ARG A 199 -63.91 12.16 -20.10
N LEU A 200 -63.99 13.09 -21.05
CA LEU A 200 -65.26 13.60 -21.56
C LEU A 200 -65.97 12.57 -22.45
N SER A 201 -65.24 11.81 -23.28
CA SER A 201 -65.86 10.75 -24.09
C SER A 201 -66.44 9.62 -23.23
N ILE A 202 -65.85 9.36 -22.05
CA ILE A 202 -66.35 8.39 -21.07
C ILE A 202 -67.63 8.91 -20.36
N GLN A 203 -67.79 10.22 -20.16
CA GLN A 203 -69.00 10.81 -19.56
C GLN A 203 -70.15 11.01 -20.57
N GLY A 204 -69.87 11.12 -21.87
CA GLY A 204 -70.87 11.26 -22.93
C GLY A 204 -71.52 9.94 -23.40
N ASN A 205 -71.13 8.80 -22.81
CA ASN A 205 -71.67 7.47 -23.12
C ASN A 205 -72.49 6.88 -21.96
N ARG A 206 -73.11 7.74 -21.14
CA ARG A 206 -74.14 7.41 -20.14
C ARG A 206 -75.40 8.21 -20.41
#